data_AF-A0A9X2WRH3-F1
#
_entry.id   AF-A0A9X2WRH3-F1
#
_cell.length_a   1.000
_cell.length_b   1.000
_cell.length_c   1.000
_cell.angle_alpha   90.00
_cell.angle_beta   90.00
_cell.angle_gamma   90.00
#
_symmetry.space_group_name_H-M   'P 1'
#
loop_
_entity.id
_entity.type
_entity.pdbx_description
1 polymer ?
#
loop_
_entity_poly.entity_id
_entity_poly.type
_entity_poly.pdbx_seq_one_letter_code
_entity_poly.pdbx_strand_id
1 'polypeptide(L)' 'MEYQSVSQFEEAYFVPYEEEWCGYVIYIERNPDRYRGGFAWSVCFDNEEIQSGLAFHFDFALGEALTYIKCSKSNQ' A
#
# COMPACT_ATOMS: atom_id res chain seq x y z
N MET A 1 -32.08 -24.12 -11.47
CA MET A 1 -31.37 -22.93 -10.98
C MET A 1 -30.27 -23.44 -10.06
N GLU A 2 -29.05 -23.55 -10.58
CA GLU A 2 -27.91 -23.96 -9.77
C GLU A 2 -27.40 -22.74 -9.01
N TYR A 3 -27.41 -22.82 -7.69
CA TYR A 3 -26.75 -21.85 -6.83
C TYR A 3 -25.25 -22.00 -7.01
N GLN A 4 -24.65 -21.11 -7.81
CA GLN A 4 -23.20 -20.95 -7.79
C GLN A 4 -22.81 -20.34 -6.45
N SER A 5 -21.99 -21.07 -5.69
CA SER A 5 -21.48 -20.66 -4.39
C SER A 5 -20.77 -19.32 -4.51
N VAL A 6 -21.28 -18.30 -3.80
CA VAL A 6 -20.72 -16.94 -3.74
C VAL A 6 -19.33 -16.91 -3.07
N SER A 7 -18.79 -18.07 -2.67
CA SER A 7 -17.49 -18.20 -2.00
C SER A 7 -16.26 -18.11 -2.92
N GLN A 8 -16.43 -17.90 -4.23
CA GLN A 8 -15.32 -17.80 -5.20
C GLN A 8 -15.05 -16.37 -5.70
N PHE A 9 -15.87 -15.38 -5.34
CA PHE A 9 -15.75 -14.02 -5.88
C PHE A 9 -15.27 -12.95 -4.88
N GLU A 10 -15.07 -13.29 -3.60
CA GLU A 10 -14.64 -12.31 -2.59
C GLU A 10 -13.11 -12.21 -2.40
N GLU A 11 -12.31 -13.05 -3.07
CA GLU A 11 -10.84 -12.90 -3.11
C GLU A 11 -10.34 -11.90 -4.17
N ALA A 12 -11.24 -11.33 -4.97
CA ALA A 12 -10.93 -10.44 -6.08
C ALA A 12 -11.75 -9.14 -5.87
N TYR A 13 -11.24 -7.93 -5.73
CA TYR A 13 -10.06 -7.28 -6.26
C TYR A 13 -9.68 -6.18 -5.28
N PHE A 14 -8.56 -6.32 -4.56
CA PHE A 14 -7.95 -5.12 -3.99
C PHE A 14 -7.24 -4.39 -5.13
N VAL A 15 -7.66 -3.16 -5.42
CA VAL A 15 -6.97 -2.30 -6.37
C VAL A 15 -5.80 -1.66 -5.62
N PRO A 16 -4.55 -1.80 -6.10
CA PRO A 16 -3.41 -1.10 -5.53
C PRO A 16 -3.70 0.40 -5.43
N TYR A 17 -3.34 0.99 -4.30
CA TYR A 17 -3.43 2.42 -4.10
C TYR A 17 -2.15 3.08 -4.59
N GLU A 18 -2.32 4.16 -5.35
CA GLU A 18 -1.24 4.99 -5.88
C GLU A 18 -1.64 6.45 -5.73
N GLU A 19 -0.81 7.25 -5.06
CA GLU A 19 -1.03 8.69 -4.91
C GLU A 19 0.29 9.46 -4.95
N GLU A 20 0.31 10.58 -5.67
CA GLU A 20 1.44 11.52 -5.70
C GLU A 20 1.31 12.58 -4.60
N TRP A 21 2.38 12.78 -3.83
CA TRP A 21 2.47 13.78 -2.77
C TRP A 21 3.81 14.53 -2.81
N CYS A 22 3.78 15.82 -3.17
CA CYS A 22 4.97 16.69 -3.19
C CYS A 22 6.15 16.15 -4.03
N GLY A 23 5.86 15.49 -5.15
CA GLY A 23 6.85 14.85 -6.04
C GLY A 23 7.29 13.45 -5.59
N TYR A 24 6.75 12.93 -4.48
CA TYR A 24 6.87 11.54 -4.10
C TYR A 24 5.66 10.76 -4.60
N VAL A 25 5.83 9.48 -4.92
CA VAL A 25 4.73 8.58 -5.26
C VAL A 25 4.62 7.51 -4.18
N ILE A 26 3.42 7.34 -3.61
CA ILE A 26 3.12 6.31 -2.63
C ILE A 26 2.43 5.16 -3.33
N TYR A 27 2.93 3.93 -3.17
CA TYR A 27 2.26 2.71 -3.58
C TYR A 27 1.85 1.91 -2.35
N ILE A 28 0.61 1.39 -2.32
CA ILE A 28 0.15 0.47 -1.28
C ILE A 28 -0.62 -0.68 -1.93
N GLU A 29 -0.16 -1.90 -1.68
CA GLU A 29 -0.79 -3.12 -2.16
C GLU A 29 -1.05 -4.11 -1.03
N ARG A 30 -1.97 -5.07 -1.22
CA ARG A 30 -2.10 -6.17 -0.26
C ARG A 30 -0.81 -6.98 -0.27
N ASN A 31 -0.33 -7.34 0.92
CA ASN A 31 0.79 -8.26 1.03
C ASN A 31 0.40 -9.60 0.36
N PRO A 32 1.13 -10.05 -0.68
CA PRO A 32 0.82 -11.30 -1.38
C PRO A 32 1.10 -12.54 -0.51
N ASP A 33 1.75 -12.39 0.65
CA ASP A 33 1.97 -13.49 1.60
C ASP A 33 0.65 -13.99 2.20
N ARG A 34 0.23 -15.18 1.75
CA ARG A 34 -0.97 -15.89 2.21
C ARG A 34 -0.98 -16.22 3.71
N TYR A 35 0.16 -16.21 4.38
CA TYR A 35 0.27 -16.48 5.81
C TYR A 35 0.33 -15.20 6.63
N ARG A 36 0.76 -14.09 6.02
CA ARG A 36 0.95 -12.79 6.67
C ARG A 36 0.14 -11.74 5.92
N GLY A 37 -1.13 -11.63 6.30
CA GLY A 37 -1.98 -10.56 5.80
C GLY A 37 -1.43 -9.16 6.11
N GLY A 38 -2.02 -8.15 5.50
CA GLY A 38 -1.61 -6.76 5.64
C GLY A 38 -1.34 -6.11 4.29
N PHE A 39 -0.57 -5.04 4.31
CA PHE A 39 -0.29 -4.19 3.16
C PHE A 39 1.21 -3.93 3.06
N ALA A 40 1.74 -4.10 1.86
CA ALA A 40 3.05 -3.59 1.49
C ALA A 40 2.90 -2.15 1.02
N TRP A 41 3.83 -1.30 1.42
CA TRP A 41 3.86 0.08 0.99
C TRP A 41 5.25 0.49 0.56
N SER A 42 5.35 1.41 -0.39
CA SER A 42 6.59 2.04 -0.80
C SER A 42 6.38 3.52 -1.11
N VAL A 43 7.45 4.29 -0.92
CA VAL A 43 7.55 5.70 -1.32
C VAL A 43 8.66 5.79 -2.35
N CYS A 44 8.33 6.33 -3.51
CA CYS A 44 9.25 6.57 -4.61
C CYS A 44 9.48 8.07 -4.79
N PHE A 45 10.69 8.46 -5.19
CA PHE A 45 11.02 9.81 -5.62
C PHE A 45 11.90 9.70 -6.86
N ASP A 46 11.58 10.45 -7.92
CA ASP A 46 12.32 10.39 -9.20
C ASP A 46 12.46 8.96 -9.77
N ASN A 47 11.39 8.16 -9.68
CA ASN A 47 11.32 6.74 -10.07
C ASN A 47 12.22 5.79 -9.26
N GLU A 48 12.81 6.22 -8.15
CA GLU A 48 13.55 5.36 -7.23
C GLU A 48 12.76 5.11 -5.94
N GLU A 49 12.68 3.84 -5.50
CA GLU A 49 12.14 3.51 -4.19
C GLU A 49 13.13 3.96 -3.11
N ILE A 50 12.69 4.87 -2.24
CA ILE A 50 13.52 5.44 -1.17
C ILE A 50 13.13 4.96 0.23
N GLN A 51 11.93 4.38 0.36
CA GLN A 51 11.46 3.74 1.59
C GLN A 51 10.36 2.73 1.29
N SER A 52 10.32 1.63 2.03
CA SER A 52 9.25 0.64 1.96
C SER A 52 9.02 -0.08 3.29
N GLY A 53 7.87 -0.72 3.42
CA GLY A 53 7.47 -1.40 4.64
C GLY A 53 6.26 -2.31 4.51
N LEU A 54 5.91 -2.93 5.64
CA LEU A 54 4.72 -3.76 5.81
C LEU A 54 3.91 -3.25 6.99
N ALA A 55 2.60 -3.07 6.78
CA ALA A 55 1.67 -2.70 7.83
C ALA A 55 0.48 -3.65 7.87
N PHE A 56 -0.06 -3.92 9.06
CA PHE A 56 -1.23 -4.79 9.20
C PHE A 56 -2.52 -4.18 8.64
N HIS A 57 -2.59 -2.85 8.52
CA HIS A 57 -3.74 -2.11 8.03
C HIS A 57 -3.33 -1.03 7.04
N PHE A 58 -4.23 -0.74 6.09
CA PHE A 58 -4.02 0.28 5.06
C PHE A 58 -3.73 1.67 5.67
N ASP A 59 -4.48 2.08 6.69
CA ASP A 59 -4.30 3.39 7.33
C ASP A 59 -2.93 3.53 7.99
N PHE A 60 -2.36 2.42 8.48
CA PHE A 60 -1.01 2.40 9.03
C PHE A 60 0.04 2.51 7.92
N ALA A 61 -0.13 1.78 6.81
CA ALA A 61 0.74 1.90 5.64
C ALA A 61 0.78 3.35 5.10
N LEU A 62 -0.40 3.97 4.92
CA LEU A 62 -0.50 5.35 4.45
C LEU A 62 0.08 6.34 5.47
N GLY A 63 -0.21 6.14 6.75
CA GLY A 63 0.33 6.97 7.83
C GLY A 63 1.86 6.94 7.90
N GLU A 64 2.46 5.76 7.77
CA GLU A 64 3.92 5.57 7.76
C GLU A 64 4.57 6.26 6.55
N ALA A 65 4.02 6.04 5.35
CA ALA A 65 4.49 6.67 4.11
C ALA A 65 4.44 8.21 4.20
N LEU A 66 3.30 8.76 4.63
CA LEU A 66 3.14 10.22 4.79
C LEU A 66 4.05 10.79 5.88
N THR A 67 4.28 10.05 6.97
CA THR A 67 5.20 10.48 8.04
C THR A 67 6.61 10.57 7.50
N TYR A 68 7.05 9.57 6.71
CA TYR A 68 8.35 9.62 6.05
C TYR A 68 8.48 10.85 5.14
N ILE A 69 7.51 11.12 4.27
CA ILE A 69 7.54 12.28 3.37
C ILE A 69 7.63 13.60 4.15
N LYS A 70 6.83 13.74 5.22
CA LYS A 70 6.84 14.95 6.07
C LYS A 70 8.19 15.16 6.77
N CYS A 71 8.77 14.09 7.34
CA CYS A 71 10.07 14.17 8.00
C CYS A 71 11.21 14.44 7.01
N SER A 72 11.17 13.86 5.81
CA SER A 72 12.14 14.12 4.74
C SER A 72 12.12 15.58 4.28
N LYS A 73 10.96 16.24 4.31
CA LYS A 73 10.86 17.69 4.03
C LYS A 73 11.38 18.57 5.17
N SER A 74 11.28 18.15 6.43
CA SER A 74 11.78 18.96 7.57
C SER A 74 13.31 19.03 7.67
N ASN A 75 14.04 18.19 6.92
CA ASN A 75 15.50 18.16 6.88
C ASN A 75 16.10 18.88 5.65
N GLN A 76 15.28 19.54 4.83
CA GLN A 76 15.71 20.40 3.71
C GLN A 76 15.50 21.87 4.06
#